data_AF-A0A838N086-F1
#
_entry.id   AF-A0A838N086-F1
#
_cell.length_a   1.000
_cell.length_b   1.000
_cell.length_c   1.000
_cell.angle_alpha   90.00
_cell.angle_beta   90.00
_cell.angle_gamma   90.00
#
_symmetry.space_group_name_H-M   'P 1'
#
loop_
_entity.id
_entity.type
_entity.pdbx_description
1 polymer ?
#
loop_
_entity_poly.entity_id
_entity_poly.type
_entity_poly.pdbx_seq_one_letter_code
_entity_poly.pdbx_strand_id
1 'polypeptide(L)'
;MPHSKSKLTLDAARASLSHPLSFAEFLAKLSTKDRATAERRVSVLEALPDPSSANLWRRLACSLMTLAPFAAKLVGKQTLQIYVADGKYRKQVFALEDLQDGNFTMYCPDVLSDAAAAGLLTREARAEADEYVIEPSKEKLLVKQLDRESVNPAPHFKDMTGWNRKAIRITLPPSASPAQVEAAELLCALAAQHFVSTLSP
;
A
#
# COMPACT_ATOMS: atom_id res chain seq x y z
N MET A 1 3.10 -29.90 8.49
CA MET A 1 4.22 -28.93 8.45
C MET A 1 4.01 -27.73 7.47
N PRO A 2 2.83 -27.07 7.39
CA PRO A 2 2.65 -25.88 6.53
C PRO A 2 3.03 -24.53 7.20
N HIS A 3 3.07 -24.44 8.53
CA HIS A 3 3.27 -23.17 9.25
C HIS A 3 4.66 -22.53 9.08
N SER A 4 5.69 -23.31 8.71
CA SER A 4 7.06 -22.80 8.61
C SER A 4 7.25 -21.87 7.40
N LYS A 5 6.68 -22.21 6.23
CA LYS A 5 6.85 -21.41 5.01
C LYS A 5 6.13 -20.06 5.11
N SER A 6 4.91 -20.03 5.62
CA SER A 6 4.13 -18.79 5.72
C SER A 6 4.73 -17.79 6.72
N LYS A 7 5.32 -18.28 7.82
CA LYS A 7 6.03 -17.43 8.78
C LYS A 7 7.27 -16.78 8.15
N LEU A 8 8.03 -17.54 7.37
CA LEU A 8 9.18 -17.03 6.62
C LEU A 8 8.77 -15.92 5.63
N THR A 9 7.57 -16.02 5.02
CA THR A 9 7.03 -14.99 4.12
C THR A 9 6.77 -13.67 4.85
N LEU A 10 6.21 -13.71 6.07
CA LEU A 10 5.93 -12.49 6.84
C LEU A 10 7.21 -11.85 7.40
N ASP A 11 8.17 -12.66 7.83
CA ASP A 11 9.46 -12.15 8.30
C ASP A 11 10.25 -11.48 7.16
N ALA A 12 10.17 -12.02 5.94
CA ALA A 12 10.72 -11.37 4.75
C ALA A 12 10.01 -10.05 4.41
N ALA A 13 8.68 -9.98 4.58
CA ALA A 13 7.92 -8.76 4.41
C ALA A 13 8.38 -7.67 5.41
N ARG A 14 8.54 -8.03 6.70
CA ARG A 14 9.09 -7.12 7.71
C ARG A 14 10.51 -6.67 7.37
N ALA A 15 11.36 -7.60 6.92
CA ALA A 15 12.74 -7.28 6.55
C ALA A 15 12.80 -6.24 5.43
N SER A 16 11.93 -6.32 4.42
CA SER A 16 11.86 -5.31 3.33
C SER A 16 11.49 -3.90 3.77
N LEU A 17 10.86 -3.76 4.95
CA LEU A 17 10.44 -2.49 5.54
C LEU A 17 11.28 -2.08 6.75
N SER A 18 12.37 -2.79 7.04
CA SER A 18 13.25 -2.48 8.18
C SER A 18 14.02 -1.16 8.00
N HIS A 19 14.22 -0.74 6.75
CA HIS A 19 14.93 0.49 6.38
C HIS A 19 14.14 1.22 5.28
N PRO A 20 12.97 1.80 5.60
CA PRO A 20 12.22 2.56 4.62
C PRO A 20 13.02 3.79 4.20
N LEU A 21 12.86 4.21 2.94
CA LEU A 21 13.41 5.46 2.44
C LEU A 21 13.02 6.61 3.38
N SER A 22 13.95 7.53 3.61
CA SER A 22 13.61 8.83 4.17
C SER A 22 12.74 9.63 3.19
N PHE A 23 12.02 10.62 3.71
CA PHE A 23 11.20 11.48 2.85
C PHE A 23 12.03 12.22 1.80
N ALA A 24 13.25 12.65 2.14
CA ALA A 24 14.17 13.29 1.20
C ALA A 24 14.57 12.35 0.05
N GLU A 25 14.86 11.08 0.36
CA GLU A 25 15.18 10.07 -0.66
C GLU A 25 13.97 9.74 -1.54
N PHE A 26 12.77 9.66 -0.95
CA PHE A 26 11.53 9.54 -1.72
C PHE A 26 11.35 10.71 -2.70
N LEU A 27 11.50 11.95 -2.24
CA LEU A 27 11.39 13.14 -3.09
C LEU A 27 12.46 13.16 -4.20
N ALA A 28 13.64 12.60 -3.95
CA ALA A 28 14.70 12.47 -4.94
C ALA A 28 14.33 11.52 -6.09
N LYS A 29 13.40 10.58 -5.89
CA LYS A 29 12.88 9.68 -6.92
C LYS A 29 11.81 10.30 -7.81
N LEU A 30 11.24 11.44 -7.41
CA LEU A 30 10.17 12.10 -8.15
C LEU A 30 10.72 13.09 -9.20
N SER A 31 9.94 13.29 -10.26
CA SER A 31 10.15 14.43 -11.17
C SER A 31 10.02 15.75 -10.41
N THR A 32 10.58 16.84 -10.94
CA THR A 32 10.48 18.17 -10.31
C THR A 32 9.03 18.59 -10.04
N LYS A 33 8.13 18.29 -10.98
CA LYS A 33 6.69 18.58 -10.86
C LYS A 33 6.04 17.74 -9.75
N ASP A 34 6.33 16.45 -9.73
CA ASP A 34 5.73 15.53 -8.76
C ASP A 34 6.28 15.78 -7.35
N ARG A 35 7.56 16.13 -7.23
CA ARG A 35 8.19 16.57 -5.97
C ARG A 35 7.46 17.76 -5.38
N ALA A 36 7.27 18.83 -6.16
CA ALA A 36 6.54 20.01 -5.71
C ALA A 36 5.08 19.69 -5.32
N THR A 37 4.48 18.70 -5.97
CA THR A 37 3.12 18.24 -5.64
C THR A 37 3.10 17.47 -4.31
N ALA A 38 4.07 16.57 -4.09
CA ALA A 38 4.23 15.82 -2.85
C ALA A 38 4.50 16.76 -1.66
N GLU A 39 5.44 17.70 -1.79
CA GLU A 39 5.73 18.70 -0.77
C GLU A 39 4.50 19.53 -0.44
N ARG A 40 3.77 20.02 -1.46
CA ARG A 40 2.52 20.75 -1.25
C ARG A 40 1.47 19.91 -0.51
N ARG A 41 1.32 18.63 -0.84
CA ARG A 41 0.34 17.76 -0.15
C ARG A 41 0.68 17.66 1.33
N VAL A 42 1.94 17.43 1.64
CA VAL A 42 2.44 17.39 3.00
C VAL A 42 2.17 18.70 3.73
N SER A 43 2.47 19.86 3.13
CA SER A 43 2.18 21.16 3.75
C SER A 43 0.67 21.37 4.00
N VAL A 44 -0.20 20.89 3.11
CA VAL A 44 -1.65 20.93 3.32
C VAL A 44 -2.06 20.08 4.52
N LEU A 45 -1.50 18.86 4.64
CA LEU A 45 -1.78 17.97 5.77
C LEU A 45 -1.24 18.52 7.10
N GLU A 46 -0.09 19.20 7.09
CA GLU A 46 0.47 19.85 8.29
C GLU A 46 -0.35 21.04 8.76
N ALA A 47 -1.10 21.68 7.86
CA ALA A 47 -2.00 22.78 8.20
C ALA A 47 -3.36 22.31 8.77
N LEU A 48 -3.64 21.01 8.76
CA LEU A 48 -4.84 20.45 9.38
C LEU A 48 -4.73 20.47 10.91
N PRO A 49 -5.85 20.42 11.65
CA PRO A 49 -5.83 20.37 13.12
C PRO A 49 -5.03 19.20 13.69
N ASP A 50 -4.97 18.08 12.97
CA ASP A 50 -4.15 16.93 13.34
C ASP A 50 -2.93 16.79 12.40
N PRO A 51 -1.71 17.13 12.86
CA PRO A 51 -0.50 17.01 12.06
C PRO A 51 -0.05 15.55 11.84
N SER A 52 -0.64 14.57 12.54
CA SER A 52 -0.29 13.16 12.41
C SER A 52 -0.52 12.64 10.97
N SER A 53 -1.49 13.21 10.26
CA SER A 53 -1.82 12.84 8.89
C SER A 53 -0.67 13.09 7.91
N ALA A 54 0.09 14.17 8.10
CA ALA A 54 1.26 14.45 7.27
C ALA A 54 2.36 13.40 7.48
N ASN A 55 2.58 12.99 8.74
CA ASN A 55 3.55 11.95 9.08
C ASN A 55 3.13 10.58 8.54
N LEU A 56 1.84 10.25 8.64
CA LEU A 56 1.30 9.02 8.08
C LEU A 56 1.46 9.00 6.56
N TRP A 57 1.09 10.07 5.86
CA TRP A 57 1.25 10.14 4.40
C TRP A 57 2.72 9.97 3.97
N ARG A 58 3.66 10.66 4.64
CA ARG A 58 5.10 10.51 4.39
C ARG A 58 5.54 9.06 4.58
N ARG A 59 5.17 8.44 5.71
CA ARG A 59 5.50 7.04 6.03
C ARG A 59 5.00 6.10 4.94
N LEU A 60 3.71 6.17 4.60
CA LEU A 60 3.12 5.28 3.59
C LEU A 60 3.77 5.46 2.21
N ALA A 61 3.98 6.70 1.77
CA ALA A 61 4.64 6.99 0.49
C ALA A 61 6.07 6.44 0.45
N CYS A 62 6.83 6.61 1.53
CA CYS A 62 8.19 6.09 1.65
C CYS A 62 8.22 4.56 1.67
N SER A 63 7.35 3.92 2.46
CA SER A 63 7.23 2.46 2.54
C SER A 63 6.93 1.87 1.16
N LEU A 64 5.93 2.40 0.44
CA LEU A 64 5.59 1.89 -0.89
C LEU A 64 6.72 2.08 -1.91
N MET A 65 7.42 3.22 -1.88
CA MET A 65 8.55 3.47 -2.78
C MET A 65 9.78 2.63 -2.43
N THR A 66 9.94 2.28 -1.15
CA THR A 66 10.96 1.30 -0.71
C THR A 66 10.71 -0.07 -1.33
N LEU A 67 9.44 -0.51 -1.32
CA LEU A 67 9.02 -1.80 -1.85
C LEU A 67 9.08 -1.90 -3.38
N ALA A 68 8.93 -0.78 -4.10
CA ALA A 68 8.97 -0.73 -5.56
C ALA A 68 9.77 0.51 -6.04
N PRO A 69 11.12 0.46 -5.99
CA PRO A 69 11.97 1.65 -6.11
C PRO A 69 12.18 2.16 -7.54
N PHE A 70 11.45 1.62 -8.52
CA PHE A 70 11.71 1.88 -9.93
C PHE A 70 11.18 3.24 -10.40
N ALA A 71 9.88 3.52 -10.23
CA ALA A 71 9.31 4.81 -10.59
C ALA A 71 8.03 5.14 -9.81
N ALA A 72 7.82 6.43 -9.57
CA ALA A 72 6.62 6.96 -8.96
C ALA A 72 6.09 8.17 -9.76
N LYS A 73 4.78 8.41 -9.69
CA LYS A 73 4.10 9.54 -10.32
C LYS A 73 2.99 10.06 -9.42
N LEU A 74 2.85 11.37 -9.34
CA LEU A 74 1.68 11.99 -8.70
C LEU A 74 0.64 12.30 -9.79
N VAL A 75 -0.59 11.87 -9.55
CA VAL A 75 -1.73 12.13 -10.44
C VAL A 75 -2.76 12.96 -9.70
N GLY A 76 -3.12 14.09 -10.31
CA GLY A 76 -3.97 15.08 -9.66
C GLY A 76 -3.27 15.67 -8.43
N LYS A 77 -4.05 15.88 -7.36
CA LYS A 77 -3.56 16.46 -6.09
C LYS A 77 -3.42 15.45 -4.96
N GLN A 78 -3.79 14.18 -5.20
CA GLN A 78 -4.14 13.25 -4.12
C GLN A 78 -3.68 11.81 -4.32
N THR A 79 -3.23 11.44 -5.52
CA THR A 79 -2.89 10.04 -5.81
C THR A 79 -1.42 9.92 -6.16
N LEU A 80 -0.71 9.06 -5.43
CA LEU A 80 0.63 8.58 -5.76
C LEU A 80 0.49 7.20 -6.41
N GLN A 81 1.02 7.03 -7.62
CA GLN A 81 1.12 5.74 -8.31
C GLN A 81 2.58 5.29 -8.34
N ILE A 82 2.82 4.00 -8.04
CA ILE A 82 4.17 3.41 -8.01
C ILE A 82 4.23 2.21 -8.94
N TYR A 83 5.34 2.13 -9.67
CA TYR A 83 5.54 1.22 -10.79
C TYR A 83 6.80 0.39 -10.60
N VAL A 84 6.79 -0.79 -11.20
CA VAL A 84 7.98 -1.62 -11.44
C VAL A 84 8.26 -1.72 -12.94
N ALA A 85 9.48 -2.15 -13.27
CA ALA A 85 9.85 -2.46 -14.64
C ALA A 85 9.04 -3.67 -15.15
N ASP A 86 8.59 -3.61 -16.39
CA ASP A 86 7.91 -4.70 -17.09
C ASP A 86 8.39 -4.73 -18.55
N GLY A 87 9.60 -5.24 -18.75
CA GLY A 87 10.34 -5.13 -20.00
C GLY A 87 10.56 -3.66 -20.40
N LYS A 88 10.08 -3.28 -21.60
CA LYS A 88 10.12 -1.88 -22.09
C LYS A 88 9.02 -0.99 -21.51
N TYR A 89 8.09 -1.56 -20.74
CA TYR A 89 6.95 -0.87 -20.16
C TYR A 89 7.10 -0.72 -18.65
N ARG A 90 6.13 -0.05 -18.04
CA ARG A 90 6.01 0.08 -16.59
C ARG A 90 4.69 -0.57 -16.16
N LYS A 91 4.72 -1.32 -15.07
CA LYS A 91 3.54 -1.93 -14.49
C LYS A 91 3.22 -1.28 -13.15
N GLN A 92 2.02 -0.73 -13.01
CA GLN A 92 1.58 -0.19 -11.74
C GLN A 92 1.35 -1.34 -10.74
N VAL A 93 1.97 -1.21 -9.57
CA VAL A 93 1.88 -2.20 -8.49
C VAL A 93 1.36 -1.59 -7.20
N PHE A 94 1.52 -0.30 -6.96
CA PHE A 94 0.92 0.34 -5.80
C PHE A 94 0.25 1.66 -6.15
N ALA A 95 -0.71 2.04 -5.33
CA ALA A 95 -1.17 3.42 -5.24
C ALA A 95 -1.43 3.81 -3.78
N LEU A 96 -1.23 5.09 -3.48
CA LEU A 96 -1.67 5.75 -2.26
C LEU A 96 -2.60 6.90 -2.65
N GLU A 97 -3.80 6.91 -2.10
CA GLU A 97 -4.81 7.92 -2.34
C GLU A 97 -5.23 8.60 -1.04
N ASP A 98 -5.45 9.91 -1.15
CA ASP A 98 -5.93 10.77 -0.08
C ASP A 98 -7.06 11.66 -0.63
N LEU A 99 -8.30 11.15 -0.54
CA LEU A 99 -9.47 11.84 -1.07
C LEU A 99 -9.88 13.08 -0.26
N GLN A 100 -9.12 13.45 0.78
CA GLN A 100 -9.46 14.53 1.72
C GLN A 100 -10.76 14.29 2.49
N ASP A 101 -11.17 13.04 2.61
CA ASP A 101 -12.28 12.59 3.45
C ASP A 101 -11.81 12.16 4.86
N GLY A 102 -10.52 12.37 5.15
CA GLY A 102 -9.85 11.94 6.37
C GLY A 102 -9.26 10.53 6.32
N ASN A 103 -9.57 9.74 5.29
CA ASN A 103 -9.01 8.40 5.13
C ASN A 103 -7.77 8.43 4.22
N PHE A 104 -6.86 7.50 4.48
CA PHE A 104 -5.85 7.12 3.49
C PHE A 104 -6.21 5.78 2.89
N THR A 105 -6.08 5.66 1.58
CA THR A 105 -6.37 4.41 0.87
C THR A 105 -5.12 3.92 0.14
N MET A 106 -4.72 2.69 0.42
CA MET A 106 -3.62 2.01 -0.27
C MET A 106 -4.17 0.93 -1.20
N TYR A 107 -3.50 0.75 -2.33
CA TYR A 107 -3.82 -0.29 -3.30
C TYR A 107 -2.59 -1.14 -3.58
N CYS A 108 -2.75 -2.46 -3.59
CA CYS A 108 -1.70 -3.43 -3.97
C CYS A 108 -2.33 -4.65 -4.67
N PRO A 109 -1.54 -5.52 -5.33
CA PRO A 109 -2.00 -6.83 -5.80
C PRO A 109 -2.69 -7.63 -4.70
N ASP A 110 -3.66 -8.47 -5.08
CA ASP A 110 -4.37 -9.31 -4.12
C ASP A 110 -3.43 -10.34 -3.48
N VAL A 111 -3.26 -10.24 -2.16
CA VAL A 111 -2.43 -11.11 -1.33
C VAL A 111 -3.17 -11.62 -0.09
N LEU A 112 -4.51 -11.59 -0.09
CA LEU A 112 -5.28 -11.94 1.10
C LEU A 112 -5.11 -13.41 1.50
N SER A 113 -4.96 -14.31 0.53
CA SER A 113 -4.64 -15.72 0.82
C SER A 113 -3.31 -15.85 1.54
N ASP A 114 -2.30 -15.10 1.09
CA ASP A 114 -0.95 -15.14 1.65
C ASP A 114 -0.92 -14.53 3.05
N ALA A 115 -1.61 -13.39 3.23
CA ALA A 115 -1.77 -12.72 4.51
C ALA A 115 -2.49 -13.60 5.54
N ALA A 116 -3.54 -14.33 5.13
CA ALA A 116 -4.23 -15.27 6.00
C ALA A 116 -3.37 -16.49 6.35
N ALA A 117 -2.68 -17.06 5.36
CA ALA A 117 -1.77 -18.20 5.58
C ALA A 117 -0.57 -17.83 6.48
N ALA A 118 -0.10 -16.58 6.40
CA ALA A 118 0.97 -16.03 7.23
C ALA A 118 0.51 -15.62 8.63
N GLY A 119 -0.80 -15.65 8.91
CA GLY A 119 -1.36 -15.22 10.19
C GLY A 119 -1.23 -13.71 10.43
N LEU A 120 -1.26 -12.90 9.37
CA LEU A 120 -1.35 -11.44 9.47
C LEU A 120 -2.80 -10.98 9.64
N LEU A 121 -3.70 -11.59 8.86
CA LEU A 121 -5.13 -11.27 8.87
C LEU A 121 -5.98 -12.52 9.04
N THR A 122 -7.08 -12.40 9.78
CA THR A 122 -8.13 -13.41 9.84
C THR A 122 -9.45 -12.78 9.41
N ARG A 123 -10.22 -13.47 8.57
CA ARG A 123 -11.60 -13.09 8.26
C ARG A 123 -12.53 -13.71 9.28
N GLU A 124 -13.30 -12.92 10.02
CA GLU A 124 -14.30 -13.46 10.94
C GLU A 124 -15.53 -13.95 10.15
N ALA A 125 -16.12 -15.06 10.59
CA ALA A 125 -17.28 -15.66 9.91
C ALA A 125 -18.53 -14.75 9.89
N ARG A 126 -18.58 -13.75 10.77
CA ARG A 126 -19.71 -12.80 10.91
C ARG A 126 -19.30 -11.34 10.69
N ALA A 127 -18.08 -11.08 10.24
CA ALA A 127 -17.65 -9.72 9.94
C ALA A 127 -18.47 -9.12 8.79
N GLU A 128 -18.61 -7.80 8.81
CA GLU A 128 -19.12 -7.06 7.65
C GLU A 128 -18.27 -7.34 6.41
N ALA A 129 -18.84 -7.15 5.23
CA ALA A 129 -18.09 -7.31 3.99
C ALA A 129 -16.85 -6.41 4.02
N ASP A 130 -15.69 -6.97 3.69
CA ASP A 130 -14.39 -6.30 3.62
C ASP A 130 -13.68 -6.00 4.96
N GLU A 131 -14.21 -6.40 6.13
CA GLU A 131 -13.48 -6.29 7.40
C GLU A 131 -12.61 -7.52 7.71
N TYR A 132 -11.34 -7.27 8.07
CA TYR A 132 -10.38 -8.28 8.52
C TYR A 132 -9.85 -7.95 9.92
N VAL A 133 -9.58 -8.98 10.71
CA VAL A 133 -8.95 -8.84 12.02
C VAL A 133 -7.44 -9.00 11.86
N ILE A 134 -6.69 -8.03 12.38
CA ILE A 134 -5.23 -8.04 12.43
C ILE A 134 -4.79 -8.94 13.58
N GLU A 135 -3.89 -9.86 13.29
CA GLU A 135 -3.27 -10.72 14.28
C GLU A 135 -1.88 -10.18 14.67
N PRO A 136 -1.50 -10.11 15.97
CA PRO A 136 -2.25 -10.57 17.15
C PRO A 136 -3.12 -9.48 17.82
N SER A 137 -3.11 -8.23 17.34
CA SER A 137 -3.72 -7.08 18.04
C SER A 137 -5.25 -7.17 18.17
N LYS A 138 -5.89 -8.00 17.34
CA LYS A 138 -7.36 -8.14 17.21
C LYS A 138 -8.07 -6.87 16.74
N GLU A 139 -7.33 -5.89 16.24
CA GLU A 139 -7.90 -4.69 15.64
C GLU A 139 -8.46 -4.98 14.24
N LYS A 140 -9.44 -4.19 13.81
CA LYS A 140 -10.07 -4.36 12.49
C LYS A 140 -9.36 -3.51 11.43
N LEU A 141 -9.28 -4.04 10.22
CA LEU A 141 -8.79 -3.34 9.03
C LEU A 141 -9.77 -3.55 7.88
N LEU A 142 -10.15 -2.45 7.22
CA LEU A 142 -11.00 -2.50 6.05
C LEU A 142 -10.15 -2.83 4.80
N VAL A 143 -10.32 -4.04 4.27
CA VAL A 143 -9.63 -4.53 3.08
C VAL A 143 -10.64 -5.08 2.08
N LYS A 144 -10.84 -4.33 1.00
CA LYS A 144 -11.77 -4.72 -0.07
C LYS A 144 -11.03 -5.40 -1.21
N GLN A 145 -11.48 -6.58 -1.62
CA GLN A 145 -11.04 -7.20 -2.86
C GLN A 145 -11.60 -6.46 -4.06
N LEU A 146 -10.76 -6.31 -5.07
CA LEU A 146 -11.09 -5.60 -6.28
C LEU A 146 -10.62 -6.39 -7.51
N ASP A 147 -11.44 -6.33 -8.55
CA ASP A 147 -11.28 -7.02 -9.82
C ASP A 147 -11.82 -6.15 -10.98
N ARG A 148 -11.95 -6.75 -12.17
CA ARG A 148 -12.47 -6.06 -13.37
C ARG A 148 -13.96 -5.70 -13.26
N GLU A 149 -14.71 -6.35 -12.36
CA GLU A 149 -16.17 -6.21 -12.22
C GLU A 149 -16.53 -5.25 -11.08
N SER A 150 -15.52 -4.78 -10.35
CA SER A 150 -15.66 -3.78 -9.29
C SER A 150 -16.29 -2.50 -9.84
N VAL A 151 -17.40 -2.08 -9.22
CA VAL A 151 -18.20 -0.93 -9.66
C VAL A 151 -17.49 0.38 -9.30
N ASN A 152 -17.46 1.33 -10.23
CA ASN A 152 -16.90 2.68 -10.09
C ASN A 152 -15.48 2.71 -9.48
N PRO A 153 -14.51 1.97 -10.06
CA PRO A 153 -13.17 2.03 -9.53
C PRO A 153 -12.53 3.40 -9.81
N ALA A 154 -11.69 3.86 -8.90
CA ALA A 154 -10.90 5.07 -9.13
C ALA A 154 -10.04 4.92 -10.41
N PRO A 155 -9.78 5.98 -11.20
CA PRO A 155 -9.08 5.84 -12.48
C PRO A 155 -7.71 5.16 -12.38
N HIS A 156 -6.98 5.42 -11.31
CA HIS A 156 -5.65 4.85 -11.05
C HIS A 156 -5.67 3.36 -10.68
N PHE A 157 -6.85 2.78 -10.43
CA PHE A 157 -7.01 1.36 -10.13
C PHE A 157 -7.06 0.48 -11.40
N LYS A 158 -7.54 1.03 -12.52
CA LYS A 158 -7.76 0.26 -13.76
C LYS A 158 -6.49 -0.47 -14.24
N ASP A 159 -5.33 0.16 -14.04
CA ASP A 159 -4.02 -0.39 -14.41
C ASP A 159 -3.57 -1.56 -13.51
N MET A 160 -4.20 -1.74 -12.34
CA MET A 160 -3.89 -2.79 -11.38
C MET A 160 -4.74 -4.05 -11.55
N THR A 161 -5.93 -3.96 -12.16
CA THR A 161 -6.88 -5.08 -12.36
C THR A 161 -7.17 -5.43 -13.81
N GLY A 162 -6.49 -4.77 -14.75
CA GLY A 162 -6.45 -5.23 -16.14
C GLY A 162 -5.91 -6.66 -16.27
N TRP A 163 -6.31 -7.35 -17.34
CA TRP A 163 -5.69 -8.62 -17.78
C TRP A 163 -5.81 -9.75 -16.73
N ASN A 164 -7.03 -9.96 -16.21
CA ASN A 164 -7.36 -10.97 -15.19
C ASN A 164 -6.59 -10.82 -13.87
N ARG A 165 -6.03 -9.64 -13.58
CA ARG A 165 -5.40 -9.33 -12.30
C ARG A 165 -6.46 -8.96 -11.26
N LYS A 166 -6.14 -9.25 -9.99
CA LYS A 166 -6.88 -8.79 -8.82
C LYS A 166 -6.00 -7.86 -7.98
N ALA A 167 -6.65 -6.99 -7.24
CA ALA A 167 -6.01 -6.07 -6.31
C ALA A 167 -6.82 -6.01 -5.01
N ILE A 168 -6.24 -5.42 -3.98
CA ILE A 168 -6.96 -5.04 -2.78
C ILE A 168 -6.87 -3.54 -2.54
N ARG A 169 -7.92 -3.01 -1.91
CA ARG A 169 -7.99 -1.66 -1.39
C ARG A 169 -8.00 -1.73 0.13
N ILE A 170 -6.98 -1.14 0.74
CA ILE A 170 -6.81 -1.07 2.18
C ILE A 170 -7.15 0.36 2.60
N THR A 171 -8.13 0.52 3.48
CA THR A 171 -8.55 1.85 3.95
C THR A 171 -8.14 2.04 5.40
N LEU A 172 -7.34 3.06 5.65
CA LEU A 172 -6.90 3.49 6.97
C LEU A 172 -7.78 4.68 7.42
N PRO A 173 -8.41 4.60 8.60
CA PRO A 173 -9.20 5.71 9.13
C PRO A 173 -8.31 6.89 9.55
N PRO A 174 -8.88 8.09 9.79
CA PRO A 174 -8.11 9.27 10.18
C PRO A 174 -7.21 9.05 11.41
N SER A 175 -7.66 8.22 12.34
CA SER A 175 -6.94 7.86 13.57
C SER A 175 -6.47 6.40 13.54
N ALA A 176 -5.88 5.98 12.42
CA ALA A 176 -5.37 4.63 12.26
C ALA A 176 -4.33 4.29 13.34
N SER A 177 -4.49 3.15 14.00
CA SER A 177 -3.56 2.69 15.01
C SER A 177 -2.22 2.27 14.39
N PRO A 178 -1.13 2.19 15.19
CA PRO A 178 0.13 1.63 14.71
C PRO A 178 -0.02 0.22 14.11
N ALA A 179 -0.89 -0.62 14.68
CA ALA A 179 -1.12 -1.97 14.18
C ALA A 179 -1.84 -1.98 12.82
N GLN A 180 -2.81 -1.08 12.61
CA GLN A 180 -3.48 -0.92 11.31
C GLN A 180 -2.51 -0.44 10.24
N VAL A 181 -1.68 0.56 10.56
CA VAL A 181 -0.66 1.09 9.65
C VAL A 181 0.36 0.00 9.29
N GLU A 182 0.88 -0.72 10.29
CA GLU A 182 1.83 -1.82 10.07
C GLU A 182 1.21 -2.94 9.21
N ALA A 183 -0.03 -3.34 9.50
CA ALA A 183 -0.72 -4.37 8.71
C ALA A 183 -0.90 -3.94 7.24
N ALA A 184 -1.26 -2.68 6.99
CA ALA A 184 -1.39 -2.14 5.63
C ALA A 184 -0.05 -2.15 4.88
N GLU A 185 1.04 -1.76 5.55
CA GLU A 185 2.40 -1.82 4.99
C GLU A 185 2.82 -3.27 4.71
N LEU A 186 2.53 -4.21 5.63
CA LEU A 186 2.86 -5.63 5.47
C LEU A 186 2.08 -6.30 4.34
N LEU A 187 0.82 -5.93 4.11
CA LEU A 187 0.09 -6.38 2.91
C LEU A 187 0.79 -5.93 1.62
N CYS A 188 1.26 -4.68 1.57
CA CYS A 188 2.01 -4.20 0.42
C CYS A 188 3.37 -4.90 0.28
N ALA A 189 4.05 -5.19 1.39
CA ALA A 189 5.32 -5.90 1.40
C ALA A 189 5.18 -7.37 0.97
N LEU A 190 4.11 -8.06 1.40
CA LEU A 190 3.76 -9.39 0.88
C LEU A 190 3.53 -9.33 -0.63
N ALA A 191 2.80 -8.32 -1.12
CA ALA A 191 2.59 -8.14 -2.56
C ALA A 191 3.90 -7.91 -3.32
N ALA A 192 4.84 -7.16 -2.74
CA ALA A 192 6.15 -6.88 -3.35
C ALA A 192 6.97 -8.15 -3.62
N GLN A 193 6.85 -9.17 -2.77
CA GLN A 193 7.60 -10.43 -2.94
C GLN A 193 7.30 -11.13 -4.27
N HIS A 194 6.13 -10.90 -4.85
CA HIS A 194 5.70 -11.50 -6.12
C HIS A 194 6.31 -10.87 -7.37
N PHE A 195 6.94 -9.68 -7.25
CA PHE A 195 7.48 -8.96 -8.43
C PHE A 195 8.84 -8.30 -8.20
N VAL A 196 9.34 -8.25 -6.96
CA VAL A 196 10.71 -7.82 -6.66
C VAL A 196 11.71 -8.96 -6.88
N SER A 197 11.30 -10.21 -6.65
CA SER A 197 12.13 -11.41 -6.83
C SER A 197 12.41 -11.76 -8.31
N THR A 198 11.71 -11.12 -9.25
CA THR A 198 11.95 -11.23 -10.71
C THR A 198 12.97 -10.23 -11.24
N LEU A 199 13.54 -9.37 -10.39
CA LEU A 199 14.61 -8.43 -10.72
C LEU A 199 16.00 -9.02 -10.35
N SER A 200 16.28 -10.25 -10.76
CA SER A 200 17.67 -10.71 -10.86
C SER A 200 18.26 -10.19 -12.18
N PRO A 201 19.47 -9.62 -12.19
CA PRO A 201 20.15 -9.21 -13.42
C PRO A 201 20.43 -10.40 -14.35
#